data_AF-A0AAW9LNZ3-F1
#
_entry.id   AF-A0AAW9LNZ3-F1
#
_cell.length_a   1.000
_cell.length_b   1.000
_cell.length_c   1.000
_cell.angle_alpha   90.00
_cell.angle_beta   90.00
_cell.angle_gamma   90.00
#
_symmetry.space_group_name_H-M   'P 1'
#
loop_
_entity.id
_entity.type
_entity.pdbx_description
1 polymer ?
#
loop_
_entity_poly.entity_id
_entity_poly.type
_entity_poly.pdbx_seq_one_letter_code
_entity_poly.pdbx_strand_id
1 'polypeptide(L)'
;MSKLIYVTLLAMSCLITSGCDDTNQPSEDDISAAISARFKATDALLNGAAKYRANNINRLAFVKVKKLEKCKSDSKNTQTVNCPVEIQFKRGAAKLFDNTYASVLNLDLTKTDGKWECDPRLTAQLQLAVILGQQH
;
A
#
# COMPACT_ATOMS: atom_id res chain seq x y z
N MET A 1 -28.54 37.13 -41.23
CA MET A 1 -27.09 37.06 -41.45
C MET A 1 -26.41 36.93 -40.09
N SER A 2 -25.59 35.89 -39.93
CA SER A 2 -25.11 35.30 -38.67
C SER A 2 -24.34 36.25 -37.75
N LYS A 3 -24.61 36.13 -36.44
CA LYS A 3 -23.73 36.60 -35.36
C LYS A 3 -22.67 35.52 -35.11
N LEU A 4 -21.41 35.78 -35.47
CA LEU A 4 -20.28 34.94 -35.09
C LEU A 4 -20.05 35.05 -33.58
N ILE A 5 -20.16 33.93 -32.88
CA ILE A 5 -19.77 33.78 -31.48
C ILE A 5 -18.27 33.48 -31.47
N TYR A 6 -17.47 34.41 -30.95
CA TYR A 6 -16.07 34.17 -30.64
C TYR A 6 -15.98 33.24 -29.42
N VAL A 7 -15.67 31.98 -29.66
CA VAL A 7 -15.30 31.04 -28.60
C VAL A 7 -13.85 31.30 -28.25
N THR A 8 -13.62 32.00 -27.13
CA THR A 8 -12.31 32.17 -26.52
C THR A 8 -11.80 30.81 -26.04
N LEU A 9 -10.81 30.25 -26.74
CA LEU A 9 -9.99 29.16 -26.24
C LEU A 9 -9.23 29.66 -25.01
N LEU A 10 -9.56 29.11 -23.83
CA LEU A 10 -8.72 29.22 -22.65
C LEU A 10 -7.43 28.42 -22.92
N ALA A 11 -6.38 29.13 -23.30
CA ALA A 11 -5.01 28.66 -23.13
C ALA A 11 -4.77 28.54 -21.62
N MET A 12 -4.91 27.33 -21.08
CA MET A 12 -4.50 27.00 -19.73
C MET A 12 -2.96 26.99 -19.73
N SER A 13 -2.38 28.16 -19.48
CA SER A 13 -0.95 28.38 -19.35
C SER A 13 -0.38 27.39 -18.33
N CYS A 14 0.58 26.57 -18.77
CA CYS A 14 1.45 25.79 -17.90
C CYS A 14 2.16 26.73 -16.93
N LEU A 15 1.63 26.83 -15.72
CA LEU A 15 2.25 27.47 -14.58
C LEU A 15 2.42 26.42 -13.50
N ILE A 16 3.50 25.65 -13.56
CA ILE A 16 4.19 25.17 -12.35
C ILE A 16 5.70 25.25 -12.62
N THR A 17 6.24 26.42 -12.29
CA THR A 17 7.66 26.66 -12.08
C THR A 17 8.13 26.00 -10.77
N SER A 18 9.36 25.47 -10.81
CA SER A 18 10.28 25.26 -9.69
C SER A 18 9.84 24.39 -8.48
N GLY A 19 10.50 23.24 -8.35
CA GLY A 19 10.65 22.52 -7.08
C GLY A 19 9.89 21.21 -7.01
N CYS A 20 10.35 20.16 -7.70
CA CYS A 20 9.95 18.80 -7.33
C CYS A 20 10.80 18.34 -6.15
N ASP A 21 10.65 19.05 -5.03
CA ASP A 21 11.09 18.59 -3.72
C ASP A 21 10.34 17.31 -3.36
N ASP A 22 11.02 16.46 -2.59
CA ASP A 22 10.76 15.09 -2.13
C ASP A 22 9.40 14.83 -1.41
N THR A 23 8.35 15.61 -1.68
CA THR A 23 7.06 15.65 -0.98
C THR A 23 6.04 14.61 -1.44
N ASN A 24 6.34 13.83 -2.48
CA ASN A 24 5.43 12.82 -3.01
C ASN A 24 5.74 11.39 -2.50
N GLN A 25 6.57 11.26 -1.47
CA GLN A 25 6.84 9.97 -0.83
C GLN A 25 5.84 9.71 0.30
N PRO A 26 5.37 8.46 0.48
CA PRO A 26 4.54 8.10 1.60
C PRO A 26 5.33 8.19 2.92
N SER A 27 4.69 8.76 3.94
CA SER A 27 5.14 8.71 5.33
C SER A 27 4.96 7.30 5.92
N GLU A 28 5.57 7.00 7.07
CA GLU A 28 5.33 5.72 7.74
C GLU A 28 3.86 5.54 8.16
N ASP A 29 3.15 6.64 8.45
CA ASP A 29 1.73 6.64 8.75
C ASP A 29 0.90 6.29 7.50
N ASP A 30 1.25 6.84 6.35
CA ASP A 30 0.61 6.48 5.07
C ASP A 30 0.80 5.00 4.75
N ILE A 31 2.02 4.49 4.95
CA ILE A 31 2.35 3.08 4.73
C ILE A 31 1.58 2.20 5.72
N SER A 32 1.51 2.60 6.99
CA SER A 32 0.76 1.90 8.04
C SER A 32 -0.73 1.81 7.71
N ALA A 33 -1.32 2.91 7.23
CA ALA A 33 -2.71 2.97 6.79
C ALA A 33 -2.95 2.05 5.59
N ALA A 34 -2.06 2.07 4.59
CA ALA A 34 -2.15 1.25 3.39
C ALA A 34 -2.07 -0.26 3.72
N ILE A 35 -1.11 -0.67 4.56
CA ILE A 35 -0.96 -2.08 4.99
C ILE A 35 -2.20 -2.52 5.78
N SER A 36 -2.66 -1.70 6.71
CA SER A 36 -3.86 -2.00 7.51
C SER A 36 -5.11 -2.15 6.64
N ALA A 37 -5.28 -1.29 5.63
CA ALA A 37 -6.37 -1.38 4.67
C ALA A 37 -6.28 -2.68 3.85
N ARG A 38 -5.08 -3.04 3.38
CA ARG A 38 -4.83 -4.28 2.62
C ARG A 38 -5.13 -5.54 3.44
N PHE A 39 -4.79 -5.55 4.73
CA PHE A 39 -5.10 -6.66 5.63
C PHE A 39 -6.61 -6.80 5.84
N LYS A 40 -7.30 -5.68 6.12
CA LYS A 40 -8.77 -5.65 6.25
C LYS A 40 -9.48 -6.10 4.98
N ALA A 41 -9.03 -5.65 3.81
CA ALA A 41 -9.58 -6.07 2.52
C ALA A 41 -9.41 -7.58 2.29
N THR A 42 -8.24 -8.12 2.63
CA THR A 42 -7.98 -9.57 2.55
C THR A 42 -8.85 -10.36 3.51
N ASP A 43 -9.00 -9.90 4.76
CA ASP A 43 -9.89 -10.50 5.74
C ASP A 43 -11.36 -10.48 5.28
N ALA A 44 -11.82 -9.39 4.68
CA ALA A 44 -13.18 -9.29 4.15
C ALA A 44 -13.43 -10.32 3.03
N LEU A 45 -12.47 -10.48 2.11
CA LEU A 45 -12.52 -11.49 1.05
C LEU A 45 -12.60 -12.92 1.62
N LEU A 46 -11.78 -13.21 2.65
CA LEU A 46 -11.74 -14.53 3.28
C LEU A 46 -13.00 -14.82 4.10
N ASN A 47 -13.55 -13.84 4.83
CA ASN A 47 -14.76 -14.02 5.64
C ASN A 47 -16.05 -14.15 4.81
N GLY A 48 -16.06 -13.62 3.59
CA GLY A 48 -17.13 -13.82 2.61
C GLY A 48 -17.24 -15.26 2.13
N ALA A 49 -16.14 -16.02 2.14
CA ALA A 49 -16.13 -17.44 1.84
C ALA A 49 -16.52 -18.25 3.09
N ALA A 50 -17.73 -18.81 3.12
CA ALA A 50 -18.33 -19.50 4.27
C ALA A 50 -17.43 -20.56 4.95
N LYS A 51 -16.46 -21.13 4.24
CA LYS A 51 -15.50 -22.14 4.75
C LYS A 51 -14.40 -21.58 5.67
N TYR A 52 -14.23 -20.26 5.78
CA TYR A 52 -13.07 -19.64 6.46
C TYR A 52 -13.40 -18.89 7.76
N ARG A 53 -14.66 -18.90 8.22
CA ARG A 53 -15.14 -18.01 9.30
C ARG A 53 -14.67 -18.35 10.72
N ALA A 54 -14.31 -19.60 11.03
CA ALA A 54 -14.11 -20.01 12.42
C ALA A 54 -12.64 -20.11 12.87
N ASN A 55 -11.72 -20.58 12.01
CA ASN A 55 -10.38 -21.01 12.43
C ASN A 55 -9.26 -20.53 11.49
N ASN A 56 -9.39 -19.36 10.86
CA ASN A 56 -8.38 -18.92 9.88
C ASN A 56 -7.08 -18.51 10.56
N ILE A 57 -6.17 -19.46 10.74
CA ILE A 57 -4.79 -19.31 11.27
C ILE A 57 -3.90 -18.43 10.36
N ASN A 58 -4.40 -17.98 9.22
CA ASN A 58 -3.66 -17.17 8.25
C ASN A 58 -4.07 -15.70 8.26
N ARG A 59 -4.90 -15.23 9.20
CA ARG A 59 -5.17 -13.80 9.32
C ARG A 59 -3.90 -13.08 9.76
N LEU A 60 -3.69 -11.90 9.19
CA LEU A 60 -2.58 -11.03 9.53
C LEU A 60 -3.13 -9.81 10.29
N ALA A 61 -2.47 -9.45 11.38
CA ALA A 61 -2.69 -8.18 12.06
C ALA A 61 -1.44 -7.32 11.95
N PHE A 62 -1.61 -6.09 11.50
CA PHE A 62 -0.52 -5.13 11.40
C PHE A 62 -0.11 -4.66 12.80
N VAL A 63 1.20 -4.53 13.04
CA VAL A 63 1.75 -3.99 14.31
C VAL A 63 2.43 -2.65 14.06
N LYS A 64 3.46 -2.63 13.21
CA LYS A 64 4.17 -1.41 12.82
C LYS A 64 4.93 -1.61 11.52
N VAL A 65 5.32 -0.49 10.90
CA VAL A 65 6.22 -0.47 9.75
C VAL A 65 7.38 0.47 10.06
N LYS A 66 8.55 0.16 9.52
CA LYS A 66 9.72 1.04 9.53
C LYS A 66 10.24 1.16 8.10
N LYS A 67 10.43 2.40 7.63
CA LYS A 67 11.16 2.65 6.38
C LYS A 67 12.63 2.36 6.61
N LEU A 68 13.21 1.56 5.73
CA LEU A 68 14.64 1.25 5.78
C LEU A 68 15.45 2.28 4.99
N GLU A 69 14.87 2.76 3.88
CA GLU A 69 15.48 3.75 3.00
C GLU A 69 14.39 4.67 2.40
N LYS A 70 14.80 5.66 1.59
CA LYS A 70 13.87 6.45 0.78
C LYS A 70 13.16 5.55 -0.24
N CYS A 71 11.89 5.84 -0.51
CA CYS A 71 11.14 5.14 -1.55
C CYS A 71 11.64 5.56 -2.93
N LYS A 72 11.67 4.62 -3.87
CA LYS A 72 12.08 4.86 -5.26
C LYS A 72 10.83 4.90 -6.14
N SER A 73 10.63 5.97 -6.90
CA SER A 73 9.54 6.04 -7.87
C SER A 73 9.76 5.02 -8.98
N ASP A 74 8.68 4.38 -9.44
CA ASP A 74 8.75 3.57 -10.65
C ASP A 74 8.95 4.48 -11.86
N SER A 75 10.03 4.24 -12.60
CA SER A 75 10.34 4.91 -13.88
C SER A 75 9.19 4.87 -14.91
N LYS A 76 8.30 3.87 -14.84
CA LYS A 76 7.20 3.66 -15.78
C LYS A 76 5.86 4.17 -15.27
N ASN A 77 5.70 4.34 -13.95
CA ASN A 77 4.47 4.81 -13.35
C ASN A 77 4.78 5.77 -12.19
N THR A 78 4.58 7.07 -12.43
CA THR A 78 4.83 8.13 -11.43
C THR A 78 3.89 8.07 -10.23
N GLN A 79 2.82 7.26 -10.31
CA GLN A 79 1.90 7.02 -9.19
C GLN A 79 2.35 5.84 -8.32
N THR A 80 3.31 5.03 -8.77
CA THR A 80 3.82 3.88 -8.03
C THR A 80 5.20 4.19 -7.45
N VAL A 81 5.38 3.86 -6.18
CA VAL A 81 6.67 3.92 -5.49
C VAL A 81 6.99 2.56 -4.89
N ASN A 82 8.27 2.22 -4.89
CA ASN A 82 8.82 1.04 -4.27
C ASN A 82 9.53 1.45 -2.97
N CYS A 83 9.02 1.01 -1.83
CA CYS A 83 9.50 1.40 -0.51
C CYS A 83 10.18 0.22 0.21
N PRO A 84 11.50 0.25 0.43
CA PRO A 84 12.17 -0.72 1.29
C PRO A 84 11.70 -0.55 2.75
N VAL A 85 11.03 -1.56 3.29
CA VAL A 85 10.41 -1.50 4.63
C VAL A 85 10.65 -2.78 5.43
N GLU A 86 10.69 -2.64 6.75
CA GLU A 86 10.44 -3.74 7.69
C GLU A 86 9.00 -3.64 8.16
N ILE A 87 8.21 -4.70 7.95
CA ILE A 87 6.82 -4.80 8.42
C ILE A 87 6.80 -5.77 9.59
N GLN A 88 6.31 -5.31 10.74
CA GLN A 88 5.99 -6.17 11.87
C GLN A 88 4.49 -6.45 11.88
N PHE A 89 4.16 -7.74 11.96
CA PHE A 89 2.79 -8.23 11.89
C PHE A 89 2.62 -9.48 12.75
N LYS A 90 1.39 -9.77 13.16
CA LYS A 90 1.04 -11.02 13.80
C LYS A 90 0.31 -11.92 12.83
N ARG A 91 0.49 -13.23 12.96
CA ARG A 91 -0.28 -14.25 12.24
C ARG A 91 -1.01 -15.13 13.24
N GLY A 92 -2.27 -15.42 12.96
CA GLY A 92 -3.06 -16.33 13.78
C GLY A 92 -4.56 -16.18 13.57
N ALA A 93 -5.35 -16.81 14.44
CA ALA A 93 -6.80 -16.59 14.45
C ALA A 93 -7.13 -15.24 15.12
N ALA A 94 -8.32 -14.70 14.86
CA ALA A 94 -8.76 -13.38 15.35
C ALA A 94 -8.54 -13.10 16.84
N LYS A 95 -8.54 -14.17 17.66
CA LYS A 95 -8.37 -14.13 19.11
C LYS A 95 -7.06 -14.78 19.60
N LEU A 96 -6.29 -15.40 18.69
CA LEU A 96 -5.11 -16.19 18.99
C LEU A 96 -4.02 -15.81 17.97
N PHE A 97 -3.48 -14.61 18.16
CA PHE A 97 -2.27 -14.20 17.47
C PHE A 97 -1.07 -14.70 18.28
N ASP A 98 -0.44 -15.76 17.78
CA ASP A 98 0.52 -16.53 18.59
C ASP A 98 1.89 -15.86 18.64
N ASN A 99 2.32 -15.23 17.54
CA ASN A 99 3.65 -14.64 17.41
C ASN A 99 3.63 -13.33 16.61
N THR A 100 4.56 -12.44 16.93
CA THR A 100 4.91 -11.28 16.09
C THR A 100 6.05 -11.69 15.16
N TYR A 101 5.88 -11.43 13.88
CA TYR A 101 6.82 -11.66 12.81
C TYR A 101 7.32 -10.33 12.26
N ALA A 102 8.52 -10.31 11.73
CA ALA A 102 9.07 -9.21 10.97
C ALA A 102 9.45 -9.71 9.57
N SER A 103 9.14 -8.91 8.54
CA SER A 103 9.55 -9.21 7.16
C SER A 103 10.13 -7.94 6.55
N VAL A 104 11.32 -8.05 5.98
CA VAL A 104 11.89 -7.00 5.14
C VAL A 104 11.49 -7.26 3.70
N LEU A 105 10.89 -6.26 3.05
CA LEU A 105 10.51 -6.35 1.65
C LEU A 105 10.48 -4.97 0.99
N ASN A 106 10.52 -4.99 -0.34
CA ASN A 106 10.29 -3.80 -1.16
C ASN A 106 8.79 -3.68 -1.43
N LEU A 107 8.11 -2.77 -0.74
CA LEU A 107 6.68 -2.59 -0.80
C LEU A 107 6.30 -1.67 -1.96
N ASP A 108 5.58 -2.21 -2.93
CA ASP A 108 4.98 -1.39 -3.98
C ASP A 108 3.71 -0.71 -3.45
N LEU A 109 3.68 0.62 -3.55
CA LEU A 109 2.57 1.49 -3.17
C LEU A 109 2.13 2.31 -4.36
N THR A 110 0.84 2.33 -4.65
CA THR A 110 0.25 3.14 -5.72
C THR A 110 -0.65 4.21 -5.14
N LYS A 111 -0.51 5.44 -5.62
CA LYS A 111 -1.35 6.57 -5.21
C LYS A 111 -2.60 6.64 -6.07
N THR A 112 -3.76 6.36 -5.48
CA THR A 112 -5.07 6.41 -6.14
C THR A 112 -5.99 7.33 -5.34
N ASP A 113 -6.58 8.33 -6.00
CA ASP A 113 -7.47 9.33 -5.37
C ASP A 113 -6.90 9.96 -4.09
N GLY A 114 -5.58 10.24 -4.09
CA GLY A 114 -4.87 10.84 -2.97
C GLY A 114 -4.54 9.88 -1.82
N LYS A 115 -4.87 8.59 -1.94
CA LYS A 115 -4.55 7.54 -0.94
C LYS A 115 -3.49 6.60 -1.47
N TRP A 116 -2.67 6.09 -0.57
CA TRP A 116 -1.69 5.05 -0.89
C TRP A 116 -2.30 3.66 -0.71
N GLU A 117 -2.16 2.82 -1.72
CA GLU A 117 -2.64 1.45 -1.73
C GLU A 117 -1.47 0.49 -1.92
N CYS A 118 -1.41 -0.56 -1.09
CA CYS A 118 -0.42 -1.63 -1.25
C CYS A 118 -0.75 -2.55 -2.42
N ASP A 119 0.29 -3.13 -3.03
CA ASP A 119 0.15 -4.25 -3.96
C ASP A 119 -0.77 -5.36 -3.35
N PRO A 120 -1.77 -5.85 -4.10
CA PRO A 120 -2.69 -6.89 -3.64
C PRO A 120 -2.02 -8.18 -3.15
N ARG A 121 -0.78 -8.45 -3.58
CA ARG A 121 0.02 -9.64 -3.24
C ARG A 121 0.69 -9.55 -1.87
N LEU A 122 0.71 -8.39 -1.22
CA LEU A 122 1.40 -8.18 0.06
C LEU A 122 1.07 -9.24 1.11
N THR A 123 -0.22 -9.55 1.30
CA THR A 123 -0.65 -10.50 2.34
C THR A 123 -0.16 -11.91 2.05
N ALA A 124 -0.17 -12.35 0.79
CA ALA A 124 0.38 -13.64 0.39
C ALA A 124 1.90 -13.71 0.58
N GLN A 125 2.63 -12.63 0.25
CA GLN A 125 4.08 -12.55 0.47
C GLN A 125 4.43 -12.68 1.96
N LEU A 126 3.75 -11.95 2.84
CA LEU A 126 3.98 -12.02 4.28
C LEU A 126 3.62 -13.40 4.86
N GLN A 127 2.54 -14.02 4.38
CA GLN A 127 2.20 -15.40 4.78
C GLN A 127 3.29 -16.39 4.34
N LEU A 128 3.81 -16.26 3.12
CA LEU A 128 4.90 -17.10 2.62
C LEU A 128 6.20 -16.90 3.40
N ALA A 129 6.55 -15.66 3.77
CA ALA A 129 7.73 -15.37 4.57
C ALA A 129 7.72 -16.12 5.91
N VAL A 130 6.54 -16.23 6.55
CA VAL A 130 6.38 -17.04 7.77
C VAL A 130 6.55 -18.54 7.50
N ILE A 131 5.98 -19.05 6.41
CA ILE A 131 6.04 -20.50 6.08
C ILE A 131 7.46 -20.93 5.70
N LEU A 132 8.14 -20.11 4.89
CA LEU A 132 9.48 -20.40 4.39
C LEU A 132 10.58 -20.09 5.40
N GLY A 133 10.21 -19.58 6.58
CA GLY A 133 11.14 -19.37 7.69
C GLY A 133 12.21 -18.33 7.40
N GLN A 134 11.92 -17.30 6.58
CA GLN A 134 12.82 -16.15 6.48
C GLN A 134 12.79 -15.36 7.79
N GLN A 135 13.52 -15.88 8.77
CA GLN A 135 14.11 -15.14 9.86
C GLN A 135 15.31 -14.40 9.28
N HIS A 136 15.31 -13.07 9.41
CA HIS A 136 16.54 -12.29 9.27
C HIS A 136 17.46 -12.58 10.44
#